data_AF-T1BD11-F1
#
_entry.id   AF-T1BD11-F1
#
_cell.length_a   1.000
_cell.length_b   1.000
_cell.length_c   1.000
_cell.angle_alpha   90.00
_cell.angle_beta   90.00
_cell.angle_gamma   90.00
#
_symmetry.space_group_name_H-M   'P 1'
#
loop_
_entity.id
_entity.type
_entity.pdbx_description
1 polymer ?
#
loop_
_entity_poly.entity_id
_entity_poly.type
_entity_poly.pdbx_seq_one_letter_code
_entity_poly.pdbx_strand_id
1 'polypeptide(L)' 'MTTASFTREQLLACGRGEMFGPGNARLPLPNMLMMDRITSISDAGGAHGRGYIEAEFD' A
#
# COMPACT_ATOMS: atom_id res chain seq x y z
N MET A 1 18.43 -2.81 1.79
CA MET A 1 17.07 -2.90 2.35
C MET A 1 16.29 -1.76 1.74
N THR A 2 15.26 -2.06 0.96
CA THR A 2 14.50 -1.04 0.23
C THR A 2 13.18 -0.86 0.93
N THR A 3 13.03 0.26 1.62
CA THR A 3 11.77 0.66 2.25
C THR A 3 11.06 1.64 1.32
N ALA A 4 9.74 1.51 1.18
CA ALA A 4 8.93 2.44 0.40
C ALA A 4 7.75 2.97 1.23
N SER A 5 7.16 4.08 0.78
CA SER A 5 5.99 4.72 1.36
C SER A 5 5.03 5.11 0.24
N PHE A 6 3.72 5.11 0.53
CA PHE A 6 2.69 5.46 -0.43
C PHE A 6 1.70 6.49 0.12
N THR A 7 1.47 7.55 -0.63
CA THR A 7 0.50 8.60 -0.32
C THR A 7 -0.93 8.16 -0.65
N ARG A 8 -1.94 8.86 -0.11
CA ARG A 8 -3.36 8.63 -0.42
C ARG A 8 -3.64 8.60 -1.92
N GLU A 9 -3.06 9.54 -2.66
CA GLU A 9 -3.24 9.62 -4.12
C GLU A 9 -2.69 8.40 -4.84
N GLN A 10 -1.55 7.86 -4.40
CA GLN A 10 -0.97 6.64 -4.94
C GLN A 10 -1.81 5.41 -4.59
N LEU A 11 -2.39 5.34 -3.38
CA LEU A 11 -3.31 4.28 -3.00
C LEU A 11 -4.60 4.33 -3.84
N LEU A 12 -5.11 5.53 -4.13
CA LEU A 12 -6.26 5.71 -5.03
C LEU A 12 -5.91 5.32 -6.47
N ALA A 13 -4.72 5.66 -6.96
CA ALA A 13 -4.24 5.23 -8.28
C ALA A 13 -4.14 3.69 -8.36
N CYS A 14 -3.67 3.05 -7.29
CA CYS A 14 -3.70 1.60 -7.16
C CYS A 14 -5.13 1.04 -7.22
N GLY A 15 -6.09 1.66 -6.52
CA GLY A 15 -7.49 1.25 -6.57
C GLY A 15 -8.15 1.43 -7.94
N ARG A 16 -7.74 2.45 -8.70
CA ARG A 16 -8.16 2.65 -10.11
C ARG A 16 -7.46 1.70 -11.09
N GLY A 17 -6.46 0.94 -10.64
CA GLY A 17 -5.69 0.02 -11.48
C GLY A 17 -4.62 0.70 -12.35
N GLU A 18 -4.19 1.91 -11.98
CA GLU A 18 -3.20 2.72 -12.72
C GLU A 18 -1.76 2.36 -12.37
N MET A 19 -1.55 1.55 -11.32
CA MET A 19 -0.22 1.31 -10.75
C MET A 19 0.45 0.02 -11.24
N PHE A 20 -0.29 -1.08 -11.34
CA PHE A 20 0.28 -2.40 -11.62
C PHE A 20 -0.09 -2.93 -13.01
N GLY A 21 -0.90 -2.21 -13.78
CA GLY A 21 -1.40 -2.64 -15.08
C GLY A 21 -2.71 -3.44 -15.03
N PRO A 22 -3.30 -3.74 -16.21
CA PRO A 22 -4.61 -4.38 -16.31
C PRO A 22 -4.59 -5.82 -15.77
N GLY A 23 -5.60 -6.18 -14.97
CA GLY A 23 -5.74 -7.53 -14.40
C GLY A 23 -4.89 -7.81 -13.15
N ASN A 24 -4.01 -6.88 -12.75
CA ASN A 24 -3.18 -7.03 -11.55
C ASN A 24 -3.88 -6.50 -10.29
N ALA A 25 -3.17 -6.60 -9.16
CA ALA A 25 -3.68 -6.21 -7.84
C ALA A 25 -4.24 -4.78 -7.85
N ARG A 26 -5.33 -4.59 -7.10
CA ARG A 26 -5.97 -3.29 -6.89
C ARG A 26 -6.37 -3.17 -5.43
N LEU A 27 -6.26 -1.98 -4.89
CA LEU A 27 -6.89 -1.66 -3.62
C LEU A 27 -8.40 -1.42 -3.81
N PRO A 28 -9.21 -1.58 -2.77
CA PRO A 28 -10.56 -1.05 -2.78
C PRO A 28 -10.56 0.46 -2.98
N LEU A 29 -11.62 1.00 -3.59
CA LEU A 29 -11.87 2.44 -3.63
C LEU A 29 -12.67 2.88 -2.39
N PRO A 30 -12.68 4.18 -2.04
CA PRO A 30 -13.61 4.71 -1.02
C PRO A 30 -15.07 4.33 -1.35
N ASN A 31 -15.94 3.92 -0.42
CA ASN A 31 -15.88 3.89 1.07
C ASN A 31 -15.26 2.60 1.67
N MET A 32 -14.59 1.76 0.88
CA MET A 32 -13.95 0.53 1.35
C MET A 32 -12.43 0.63 1.47
N LEU A 33 -11.83 1.76 1.08
CA LEU A 33 -10.42 2.03 1.28
C LEU A 33 -10.17 2.43 2.74
N MET A 34 -9.63 1.50 3.53
CA MET A 34 -9.47 1.62 5.00
C MET A 34 -8.09 2.11 5.44
N MET A 35 -7.39 2.86 4.59
CA MET A 35 -6.10 3.46 4.93
C MET A 35 -5.87 4.72 4.08
N ASP A 36 -5.25 5.73 4.66
CA ASP A 36 -4.89 6.99 4.01
C ASP A 36 -3.50 6.96 3.41
N ARG A 37 -2.59 6.21 4.03
CA ARG A 37 -1.20 6.13 3.59
C ARG A 37 -0.51 4.89 4.14
N ILE A 38 0.48 4.42 3.39
CA ILE A 38 1.47 3.45 3.86
C ILE A 38 2.72 4.26 4.21
N THR A 39 3.05 4.35 5.49
CA THR A 39 4.21 5.10 5.96
C THR A 39 5.50 4.32 5.73
N SER A 40 5.44 2.98 5.79
CA SER A 40 6.57 2.10 5.51
C SER A 40 6.12 0.73 5.02
N ILE A 41 6.74 0.22 3.95
CA ILE A 41 6.67 -1.17 3.50
C ILE A 41 8.09 -1.68 3.21
N SER A 42 8.39 -2.90 3.62
CA SER A 42 9.70 -3.53 3.46
C SER A 42 9.57 -5.01 3.18
N ASP A 43 10.49 -5.55 2.37
CA ASP A 43 10.64 -6.99 2.10
C ASP A 43 11.45 -7.74 3.18
N ALA A 44 12.11 -6.99 4.08
CA ALA A 44 12.90 -7.50 5.20
C ALA A 44 12.38 -6.96 6.55
N GLY A 45 12.67 -7.68 7.63
CA GLY A 45 12.24 -7.29 8.99
C GLY A 45 10.86 -7.84 9.37
N GLY A 46 10.17 -7.15 10.28
CA GLY A 46 8.90 -7.61 10.86
C GLY A 46 9.06 -8.76 11.86
N ALA A 47 7.96 -9.16 12.48
CA ALA A 47 7.95 -10.15 13.58
C ALA A 47 8.54 -11.53 13.18
N HIS A 48 8.55 -11.85 11.89
CA HIS A 48 9.06 -13.11 11.36
C HIS A 48 10.24 -12.95 10.41
N GLY A 49 10.79 -11.74 10.26
CA GLY A 49 11.92 -11.49 9.36
C GLY A 49 11.58 -11.60 7.86
N ARG A 50 10.31 -11.52 7.47
CA ARG A 50 9.82 -11.69 6.08
C ARG A 50 9.13 -10.44 5.50
N GLY A 51 9.42 -9.27 6.07
CA GLY A 51 8.83 -8.00 5.66
C GLY A 51 7.72 -7.51 6.58
N TYR A 52 7.31 -6.28 6.36
CA TYR A 52 6.28 -5.59 7.15
C TYR A 52 5.62 -4.45 6.36
N ILE A 53 4.45 -4.01 6.84
CA ILE A 53 3.71 -2.84 6.35
C ILE A 53 3.21 -2.05 7.57
N GLU A 54 3.43 -0.75 7.56
CA GLU A 54 2.87 0.23 8.51
C GLU A 54 2.00 1.22 7.72
N ALA A 55 0.78 1.46 8.21
CA ALA A 55 -0.21 2.30 7.56
C ALA A 55 -1.03 3.10 8.59
N GLU A 56 -1.57 4.23 8.14
CA GLU A 56 -2.39 5.14 8.94
C GLU A 56 -3.76 5.34 8.29
N PHE A 57 -4.78 5.63 9.10
CA PHE A 57 -6.14 5.96 8.68
C PHE A 57 -6.66 7.10 9.56
N ASP A 58 -7.02 8.23 8.94
CA ASP A 58 -7.44 9.47 9.59
C ASP A 58 -8.95 9.71 9.47
#